data_AF-A0AAP0FXQ7-F1
#
_entry.id   AF-A0AAP0FXQ7-F1
#
_cell.length_a   1.000
_cell.length_b   1.000
_cell.length_c   1.000
_cell.angle_alpha   90.00
_cell.angle_beta   90.00
_cell.angle_gamma   90.00
#
_symmetry.space_group_name_H-M   'P 1'
#
loop_
_entity.id
_entity.type
_entity.pdbx_description
1 polymer ?
#
loop_
_entity_poly.entity_id
_entity_poly.type
_entity_poly.pdbx_seq_one_letter_code
_entity_poly.pdbx_strand_id
1 'polypeptide(L)'
;MCSLSNQSPVKAEEKRGKEDEGDDNVIGAITSLFDQNEKTKTGKLLPKAYLKAAREVVKTLKESLEEDAKDVTKFRRAADSAKEAIREYLNGWQGQKSVSSEESYAAMEKAIRSLASFYSKSGPLAPLPDEVKSSILEYLNTADANI
;
A
#
# COMPACT_ATOMS: atom_id res chain seq x y z
N MET A 1 40.86 -30.75 -54.27
CA MET A 1 42.00 -31.50 -53.72
C MET A 1 42.08 -31.20 -52.24
N CYS A 2 42.25 -32.25 -51.43
CA CYS A 2 42.46 -32.27 -49.97
C CYS A 2 43.69 -31.41 -49.56
N SER A 3 43.98 -31.03 -48.31
CA SER A 3 43.97 -31.80 -47.07
C SER A 3 44.33 -30.91 -45.88
N LEU A 4 43.77 -31.27 -44.70
CA LEU A 4 44.31 -31.26 -43.33
C LEU A 4 45.17 -30.08 -42.83
N SER A 5 44.83 -29.56 -41.63
CA SER A 5 45.45 -30.08 -40.40
C SER A 5 44.81 -29.51 -39.12
N ASN A 6 44.61 -30.42 -38.16
CA ASN A 6 44.37 -30.17 -36.74
C ASN A 6 45.42 -29.24 -36.12
N GLN A 7 45.03 -28.40 -35.16
CA GLN A 7 45.76 -28.27 -33.89
C GLN A 7 44.99 -27.44 -32.86
N SER A 8 44.54 -28.10 -31.80
CA SER A 8 44.40 -27.45 -30.48
C SER A 8 45.80 -27.28 -29.87
N PRO A 9 46.01 -26.25 -29.04
CA PRO A 9 46.92 -26.37 -27.92
C PRO A 9 46.20 -26.18 -26.59
N VAL A 10 46.39 -27.18 -25.74
CA VAL A 10 46.24 -27.16 -24.28
C VAL A 10 47.38 -26.34 -23.64
N LYS A 11 47.04 -25.39 -22.76
CA LYS A 11 47.87 -24.78 -21.68
C LYS A 11 47.02 -23.65 -21.03
N ALA A 12 47.07 -23.30 -19.74
CA ALA A 12 47.88 -23.68 -18.60
C ALA A 12 47.12 -23.28 -17.31
N GLU A 13 47.43 -23.97 -16.23
CA GLU A 13 47.02 -23.71 -14.85
C GLU A 13 47.67 -22.43 -14.30
N GLU A 14 46.91 -21.54 -13.64
CA GLU A 14 47.41 -20.73 -12.51
C GLU A 14 46.27 -20.37 -11.55
N LYS A 15 46.46 -20.73 -10.27
CA LYS A 15 45.61 -20.33 -9.15
C LYS A 15 45.78 -18.85 -8.85
N ARG A 16 44.68 -18.16 -8.51
CA ARG A 16 44.63 -17.15 -7.44
C ARG A 16 43.17 -16.90 -7.09
N GLY A 17 42.81 -17.19 -5.84
CA GLY A 17 41.55 -16.71 -5.29
C GLY A 17 41.61 -15.20 -5.09
N LYS A 18 40.44 -14.55 -5.08
CA LYS A 18 39.98 -13.61 -4.06
C LYS A 18 38.59 -13.10 -4.48
N GLU A 19 37.67 -13.19 -3.53
CA GLU A 19 36.54 -12.29 -3.26
C GLU A 19 35.86 -11.62 -4.47
N ASP A 20 34.62 -12.02 -4.74
CA ASP A 20 33.57 -11.06 -5.13
C ASP A 20 32.45 -11.18 -4.08
N GLU A 21 32.75 -10.67 -2.88
CA GLU A 21 31.74 -10.03 -2.04
C GLU A 21 31.46 -8.67 -2.67
N GLY A 22 30.27 -8.50 -3.21
CA GLY A 22 29.86 -7.23 -3.80
C GLY A 22 28.35 -7.19 -3.98
N ASP A 23 27.67 -6.73 -2.93
CA ASP A 23 26.34 -6.10 -3.00
C ASP A 23 25.07 -6.96 -3.01
N ASP A 24 25.01 -8.03 -2.20
CA ASP A 24 23.71 -8.61 -1.78
C ASP A 24 23.40 -8.43 -0.28
N ASN A 25 24.33 -7.85 0.50
CA ASN A 25 24.15 -7.70 1.95
C ASN A 25 23.54 -6.34 2.36
N VAL A 26 23.75 -5.29 1.57
CA VAL A 26 23.28 -3.94 1.93
C VAL A 26 21.80 -3.73 1.62
N ILE A 27 21.25 -4.45 0.61
CA ILE A 27 19.82 -4.42 0.30
C ILE A 27 19.04 -5.32 1.26
N GLY A 28 19.61 -6.47 1.66
CA GLY A 28 19.00 -7.38 2.64
C GLY A 28 18.84 -6.79 4.04
N ALA A 29 19.86 -6.06 4.52
CA ALA A 29 19.86 -5.46 5.87
C ALA A 29 18.88 -4.28 6.01
N ILE A 30 18.65 -3.48 4.96
CA ILE A 30 17.65 -2.39 4.98
C ILE A 30 16.21 -2.90 4.82
N THR A 31 15.97 -4.04 4.16
CA THR A 31 14.65 -4.70 4.23
C THR A 31 14.35 -5.23 5.62
N SER A 32 15.35 -5.66 6.40
CA SER A 32 15.14 -6.22 7.74
C SER A 32 14.74 -5.17 8.80
N LEU A 33 14.96 -3.87 8.54
CA LEU A 33 14.47 -2.79 9.41
C LEU A 33 12.96 -2.56 9.31
N PHE A 34 12.31 -3.12 8.29
CA PHE A 34 10.86 -3.06 8.07
C PHE A 34 10.11 -4.32 8.56
N ASP A 35 10.78 -5.24 9.26
CA ASP A 35 10.15 -6.43 9.86
C ASP A 35 9.37 -6.10 11.17
N GLN A 36 8.73 -4.93 11.23
CA GLN A 36 7.70 -4.65 12.23
C GLN A 36 6.35 -5.15 11.72
N ASN A 37 6.23 -6.47 11.53
CA ASN A 37 4.92 -7.07 11.36
C ASN A 37 4.22 -7.14 12.72
N GLU A 38 3.16 -6.35 12.89
CA GLU A 38 2.30 -6.42 14.07
C GLU A 38 1.21 -7.47 13.83
N LYS A 39 0.97 -8.31 14.84
CA LYS A 39 -0.16 -9.24 14.83
C LYS A 39 -1.43 -8.42 14.99
N THR A 40 -2.29 -8.42 13.97
CA THR A 40 -3.65 -7.86 14.10
C THR A 40 -4.47 -8.68 15.09
N LYS A 41 -5.63 -8.16 15.52
CA LYS A 41 -6.59 -8.88 16.37
C LYS A 41 -7.03 -10.23 15.79
N THR A 42 -6.88 -10.41 14.47
CA THR A 42 -7.13 -11.65 13.73
C THR A 42 -5.97 -12.64 13.73
N GLY A 43 -4.86 -12.34 14.42
CA GLY A 43 -3.70 -13.23 14.56
C GLY A 43 -2.78 -13.29 13.34
N LYS A 44 -3.01 -12.43 12.34
CA LYS A 44 -2.21 -12.37 11.11
C LYS A 44 -1.13 -11.28 11.19
N LEU A 45 0.02 -11.56 10.58
CA LEU A 45 1.16 -10.66 10.54
C LEU A 45 0.96 -9.64 9.41
N LEU A 46 0.57 -8.41 9.77
CA LEU A 46 0.52 -7.30 8.82
C LEU A 46 1.65 -6.32 9.10
N PRO A 47 2.22 -5.69 8.06
CA PRO A 47 3.20 -4.64 8.26
C PRO A 47 2.62 -3.51 9.11
N LYS A 48 3.32 -3.05 10.13
CA LYS A 48 2.86 -1.92 10.97
C LYS A 48 2.62 -0.65 10.17
N ALA A 49 3.37 -0.45 9.10
CA ALA A 49 3.16 0.63 8.15
C ALA A 49 1.74 0.59 7.54
N TYR A 50 1.18 -0.61 7.31
CA TYR A 50 -0.18 -0.80 6.83
C TYR A 50 -1.19 -0.38 7.88
N LEU A 51 -1.02 -0.86 9.12
CA LEU A 51 -1.93 -0.50 10.22
C LEU A 51 -1.94 0.99 10.48
N LYS A 52 -0.77 1.63 10.42
CA LYS A 52 -0.65 3.09 10.55
C LYS A 52 -1.38 3.81 9.41
N ALA A 53 -1.09 3.44 8.16
CA ALA A 53 -1.72 4.05 6.99
C ALA A 53 -3.24 3.83 6.99
N ALA A 54 -3.73 2.65 7.36
CA ALA A 54 -5.14 2.35 7.46
C ALA A 54 -5.84 3.20 8.53
N ARG A 55 -5.24 3.31 9.72
CA ARG A 55 -5.76 4.18 10.80
C ARG A 55 -5.77 5.65 10.39
N GLU A 56 -4.76 6.09 9.65
CA GLU A 56 -4.66 7.46 9.14
C GLU A 56 -5.76 7.75 8.10
N VAL A 57 -6.03 6.83 7.19
CA VAL A 57 -7.16 6.91 6.24
C VAL A 57 -8.50 6.94 6.98
N VAL A 58 -8.72 6.04 7.93
CA VAL A 58 -9.96 6.00 8.73
C VAL A 58 -10.16 7.30 9.49
N LYS A 59 -9.11 7.82 10.14
CA LYS A 59 -9.17 9.06 10.90
C LYS A 59 -9.49 10.26 10.00
N THR A 60 -8.74 10.43 8.92
CA THR A 60 -8.91 11.56 7.99
C THR A 60 -10.25 11.51 7.26
N LEU A 61 -10.75 10.32 6.89
CA LEU A 61 -12.09 10.17 6.32
C LEU A 61 -13.19 10.50 7.33
N LYS A 62 -13.08 10.05 8.58
CA LYS A 62 -14.06 10.39 9.64
C LYS A 62 -14.09 11.90 9.87
N GLU A 63 -12.92 12.53 10.04
CA GLU A 63 -12.79 13.97 10.20
C GLU A 63 -13.39 14.73 9.00
N SER A 64 -13.14 14.28 7.77
CA SER A 64 -13.71 14.88 6.57
C SER A 64 -15.23 14.72 6.44
N LEU A 65 -15.80 13.65 7.00
CA LEU A 65 -17.25 13.39 6.96
C LEU A 65 -18.01 14.11 8.07
N GLU A 66 -17.34 14.35 9.21
CA GLU A 66 -17.87 15.10 10.35
C GLU A 66 -17.77 16.62 10.16
N GLU A 67 -16.85 17.11 9.32
CA GLU A 67 -16.70 18.54 9.04
C GLU A 67 -17.98 19.15 8.43
N ASP A 68 -18.37 20.32 8.92
CA ASP A 68 -19.59 21.01 8.51
C ASP A 68 -19.53 21.41 7.03
N ALA A 69 -20.46 20.88 6.24
CA ALA A 69 -20.61 21.24 4.82
C ALA A 69 -20.92 22.74 4.58
N LYS A 70 -21.19 23.50 5.65
CA LYS A 70 -21.37 24.96 5.62
C LYS A 70 -20.04 25.71 5.48
N ASP A 71 -18.94 25.16 5.99
CA ASP A 71 -17.60 25.72 5.81
C ASP A 71 -16.88 24.99 4.66
N VAL A 72 -17.25 25.36 3.43
CA VAL A 72 -16.75 24.74 2.20
C VAL A 72 -15.21 24.77 2.13
N THR A 73 -14.56 25.76 2.72
CA THR A 73 -13.09 25.87 2.72
C THR A 73 -12.45 24.83 3.62
N LYS A 74 -12.99 24.64 4.84
CA LYS A 74 -12.52 23.60 5.75
C LYS A 74 -12.86 22.21 5.24
N PHE A 75 -14.10 22.01 4.77
CA PHE A 75 -14.53 20.75 4.15
C PHE A 75 -13.61 20.35 2.99
N ARG A 76 -13.27 21.29 2.10
CA ARG A 76 -12.35 21.00 0.99
C ARG A 76 -10.95 20.62 1.48
N ARG A 77 -10.41 21.34 2.46
CA ARG A 77 -9.10 21.00 3.03
C ARG A 77 -9.10 19.64 3.70
N ALA A 78 -10.15 19.30 4.45
CA ALA A 78 -10.30 18.00 5.08
C ALA A 78 -10.44 16.88 4.03
N ALA A 79 -11.23 17.12 2.98
CA ALA A 79 -11.40 16.20 1.86
C ALA A 79 -10.10 16.01 1.05
N ASP A 80 -9.34 17.08 0.82
CA ASP A 80 -8.02 17.02 0.19
C ASP A 80 -7.04 16.20 1.04
N SER A 81 -7.02 16.42 2.36
CA SER A 81 -6.23 15.61 3.31
C SER A 81 -6.62 14.12 3.26
N ALA A 82 -7.93 13.81 3.27
CA ALA A 82 -8.42 12.44 3.17
C ALA A 82 -8.05 11.80 1.82
N LYS A 83 -8.12 12.57 0.74
CA LYS A 83 -7.74 12.12 -0.61
C LYS A 83 -6.25 11.80 -0.69
N GLU A 84 -5.39 12.65 -0.14
CA GLU A 84 -3.95 12.38 -0.08
C GLU A 84 -3.64 11.14 0.77
N ALA A 85 -4.29 10.99 1.93
CA ALA A 85 -4.14 9.78 2.76
C ALA A 85 -4.56 8.50 2.01
N ILE A 86 -5.68 8.54 1.29
CA ILE A 86 -6.12 7.42 0.43
C ILE A 86 -5.10 7.16 -0.68
N ARG A 87 -4.57 8.21 -1.31
CA ARG A 87 -3.60 8.08 -2.40
C ARG A 87 -2.30 7.46 -1.92
N GLU A 88 -1.78 7.91 -0.78
CA GLU A 88 -0.59 7.33 -0.16
C GLU A 88 -0.82 5.88 0.24
N TYR A 89 -1.97 5.57 0.84
CA TYR A 89 -2.35 4.21 1.17
C TYR A 89 -2.39 3.30 -0.07
N LEU A 90 -3.04 3.75 -1.16
CA LEU A 90 -3.10 2.98 -2.40
C LEU A 90 -1.69 2.82 -3.01
N ASN A 91 -0.88 3.88 -3.07
CA ASN A 91 0.47 3.77 -3.60
C ASN A 91 1.36 2.79 -2.82
N GLY A 92 1.15 2.65 -1.51
CA GLY A 92 1.92 1.74 -0.67
C GLY A 92 1.40 0.30 -0.66
N TRP A 93 0.09 0.11 -0.73
CA TRP A 93 -0.56 -1.18 -0.41
C TRP A 93 -1.38 -1.77 -1.55
N GLN A 94 -1.65 -1.02 -2.63
CA GLN A 94 -2.38 -1.51 -3.78
C GLN A 94 -1.57 -2.58 -4.53
N GLY A 95 -2.17 -3.75 -4.73
CA GLY A 95 -1.53 -4.89 -5.39
C GLY A 95 -0.64 -5.75 -4.48
N GLN A 96 -0.51 -5.39 -3.21
CA GLN A 96 0.27 -6.16 -2.25
C GLN A 96 -0.53 -7.36 -1.73
N LYS A 97 -0.13 -8.57 -2.15
CA LYS A 97 -0.87 -9.81 -1.89
C LYS A 97 -1.08 -10.08 -0.39
N SER A 98 -0.11 -9.72 0.44
CA SER A 98 -0.16 -9.94 1.90
C SER A 98 -1.31 -9.18 2.58
N VAL A 99 -1.63 -7.97 2.13
CA VAL A 99 -2.74 -7.16 2.69
C VAL A 99 -4.04 -7.37 1.93
N SER A 100 -3.98 -7.70 0.63
CA SER A 100 -5.18 -7.88 -0.21
C SER A 100 -6.09 -9.03 0.22
N SER A 101 -5.54 -10.02 0.97
CA SER A 101 -6.31 -11.13 1.51
C SER A 101 -7.04 -10.79 2.82
N GLU A 102 -6.85 -9.58 3.33
CA GLU A 102 -7.44 -9.14 4.58
C GLU A 102 -8.83 -8.56 4.41
N GLU A 103 -9.68 -8.85 5.39
CA GLU A 103 -11.01 -8.27 5.47
C GLU A 103 -10.97 -6.76 5.71
N SER A 104 -9.98 -6.28 6.47
CA SER A 104 -9.76 -4.84 6.68
C SER A 104 -9.44 -4.10 5.38
N TYR A 105 -8.63 -4.72 4.51
CA TYR A 105 -8.30 -4.19 3.19
C TYR A 105 -9.53 -4.13 2.29
N ALA A 106 -10.28 -5.24 2.22
CA ALA A 106 -11.51 -5.32 1.43
C ALA A 106 -12.58 -4.31 1.89
N ALA A 107 -12.71 -4.09 3.20
CA ALA A 107 -13.60 -3.08 3.75
C ALA A 107 -13.17 -1.66 3.35
N MET A 108 -11.86 -1.37 3.41
CA MET A 108 -11.34 -0.05 3.04
C MET A 108 -11.44 0.22 1.53
N GLU A 109 -11.21 -0.80 0.69
CA GLU A 109 -11.47 -0.71 -0.75
C GLU A 109 -12.95 -0.43 -1.06
N LYS A 110 -13.89 -1.07 -0.34
CA LYS A 110 -15.32 -0.78 -0.49
C LYS A 110 -15.64 0.67 -0.13
N ALA A 111 -15.07 1.20 0.94
CA ALA A 111 -15.23 2.60 1.33
C ALA A 111 -14.72 3.55 0.23
N ILE A 112 -13.48 3.34 -0.23
CA ILE A 112 -12.85 4.16 -1.27
C ILE A 112 -13.62 4.06 -2.59
N ARG A 113 -14.04 2.86 -2.98
CA ARG A 113 -14.81 2.62 -4.22
C ARG A 113 -16.19 3.26 -4.16
N SER A 114 -16.86 3.23 -3.01
CA SER A 114 -18.14 3.90 -2.80
C SER A 114 -17.97 5.42 -2.97
N LEU A 115 -16.95 6.00 -2.32
CA LEU A 115 -16.61 7.42 -2.42
C LEU A 115 -16.29 7.82 -3.87
N ALA A 116 -15.44 7.06 -4.55
CA ALA A 116 -15.04 7.31 -5.93
C ALA A 116 -16.23 7.19 -6.90
N SER A 117 -17.08 6.17 -6.73
CA SER A 117 -18.29 5.99 -7.55
C SER A 117 -19.27 7.15 -7.36
N PHE A 118 -19.43 7.65 -6.13
CA PHE A 118 -20.28 8.79 -5.85
C PHE A 118 -19.76 10.05 -6.55
N TYR A 119 -18.51 10.44 -6.31
CA TYR A 119 -17.96 11.67 -6.89
C TYR A 119 -17.72 11.59 -8.40
N SER A 120 -17.51 10.39 -8.94
CA SER A 120 -17.45 10.18 -10.39
C SER A 120 -18.81 10.42 -11.07
N LYS A 121 -19.93 10.24 -10.36
CA LYS A 121 -21.29 10.42 -10.90
C LYS A 121 -21.85 11.81 -10.59
N SER A 122 -21.72 12.24 -9.34
CA SER A 122 -22.30 13.47 -8.82
C SER A 122 -21.40 14.70 -9.04
N GLY A 123 -20.11 14.48 -9.33
CA GLY A 123 -19.11 15.53 -9.47
C GLY A 123 -18.43 15.89 -8.14
N PRO A 124 -17.21 16.46 -8.18
CA PRO A 124 -16.32 16.61 -7.03
C PRO A 124 -16.84 17.56 -5.93
N LEU A 125 -17.79 18.43 -6.25
CA LEU A 125 -18.38 19.40 -5.32
C LEU A 125 -19.76 18.95 -4.81
N ALA A 126 -20.21 17.75 -5.18
CA ALA A 126 -21.50 17.26 -4.73
C ALA A 126 -21.47 16.98 -3.22
N PRO A 127 -22.47 17.45 -2.45
CA PRO A 127 -22.58 17.10 -1.05
C PRO A 127 -22.83 15.60 -0.94
N LEU A 128 -22.10 14.92 -0.05
CA LEU A 128 -22.35 13.51 0.22
C LEU A 128 -23.74 13.34 0.85
N PRO A 129 -24.62 12.49 0.31
CA PRO A 129 -25.87 12.12 0.97
C PRO A 129 -25.58 11.27 2.20
N ASP A 130 -26.41 11.40 3.23
CA ASP A 130 -26.17 10.74 4.52
C ASP A 130 -26.14 9.21 4.42
N GLU A 131 -26.89 8.62 3.49
CA GLU A 131 -26.84 7.18 3.20
C GLU A 131 -25.43 6.71 2.77
N VAL A 132 -24.77 7.47 1.90
CA VAL A 132 -23.41 7.16 1.43
C VAL A 132 -22.41 7.40 2.56
N LYS A 133 -22.59 8.46 3.36
CA LYS A 133 -21.74 8.72 4.54
C LYS A 133 -21.83 7.57 5.54
N SER A 134 -23.04 7.15 5.91
CA SER A 134 -23.26 6.04 6.85
C SER A 134 -22.65 4.74 6.34
N SER A 135 -22.81 4.44 5.05
CA SER A 135 -22.20 3.26 4.43
C SER A 135 -20.66 3.29 4.50
N ILE A 136 -20.07 4.45 4.21
CA ILE A 136 -18.61 4.63 4.31
C ILE A 136 -18.16 4.49 5.77
N LEU A 137 -18.84 5.12 6.72
CA LEU A 137 -18.53 5.02 8.15
C LEU A 137 -18.63 3.57 8.65
N GLU A 138 -19.61 2.80 8.18
CA GLU A 138 -19.75 1.38 8.48
C GLU A 138 -18.52 0.60 7.98
N TYR A 139 -18.14 0.76 6.70
CA TYR A 139 -16.96 0.12 6.16
C TYR A 139 -15.67 0.52 6.90
N LEU A 140 -15.53 1.78 7.30
CA LEU A 140 -14.38 2.25 8.06
C LEU A 140 -14.35 1.67 9.48
N ASN A 141 -15.50 1.53 10.13
CA ASN A 141 -15.60 0.87 11.44
C ASN A 141 -15.29 -0.63 11.34
N THR A 142 -15.76 -1.31 10.28
CA THR A 142 -15.39 -2.70 10.01
C THR A 142 -13.89 -2.84 9.73
N ALA A 143 -13.30 -1.90 8.97
CA ALA A 143 -11.86 -1.89 8.73
C ALA A 143 -11.09 -1.74 10.05
N ASP A 144 -11.47 -0.76 10.89
CA ASP A 144 -10.85 -0.45 12.19
C ASP A 144 -10.99 -1.58 13.21
N ALA A 145 -12.10 -2.31 13.18
CA ALA A 145 -12.30 -3.50 14.02
C ALA A 145 -11.32 -4.64 13.67
N ASN A 146 -10.89 -4.71 12.40
CA ASN A 146 -10.04 -5.77 11.85
C ASN A 146 -8.53 -5.40 11.75
N ILE A 147 -8.15 -4.21 12.22
CA ILE A 147 -6.76 -3.74 12.44
C ILE A 147 -6.45 -3.51 13.93
#